data_AF-C7P9M5-F1
#
_entry.id   AF-C7P9M5-F1
#
_cell.length_a   1.000
_cell.length_b   1.000
_cell.length_c   1.000
_cell.angle_alpha   90.00
_cell.angle_beta   90.00
_cell.angle_gamma   90.00
#
_symmetry.space_group_name_H-M   'P 1'
#
loop_
_entity.id
_entity.type
_entity.pdbx_description
1 polymer ?
#
loop_
_entity_poly.entity_id
_entity_poly.type
_entity_poly.pdbx_seq_one_letter_code
_entity_poly.pdbx_strand_id
1 'polypeptide(L)'
;MNLWDWNLLTINETKKTPKGSWDMGIDYEQTYKMFREELQKIKSKKILYKDDYKKIAYLITYLLQLRNGCRIWEAISGMINIAINLDNFDWNERIIVRVRTQKRKDLEFREIILPKFITKEDIELVKSIFINIKKEIDEKSTLEEKLAVKKKIVKRFGAWLYKNYKINTHSLRYAYITYLGKRGIPAQVLAKITKHKNQNYITYYTQNVLAKEILTNYGDLDD
;
A
#
# COMPACT_ATOMS: atom_id res chain seq x y z
N MET A 1 -16.78 7.16 12.54
CA MET A 1 -15.37 6.99 12.11
C MET A 1 -14.91 8.24 11.39
N ASN A 2 -13.87 8.91 11.88
CA ASN A 2 -13.29 10.10 11.27
C ASN A 2 -12.52 9.74 9.99
N LEU A 3 -12.86 10.33 8.87
CA LEU A 3 -12.12 10.17 7.62
C LEU A 3 -11.16 11.35 7.46
N TRP A 4 -9.86 11.11 7.58
CA TRP A 4 -8.86 12.11 7.25
C TRP A 4 -8.49 12.05 5.77
N ASP A 5 -8.70 13.17 5.08
CA ASP A 5 -8.25 13.43 3.72
C ASP A 5 -7.98 14.94 3.58
N TRP A 6 -6.73 15.29 3.28
CA TRP A 6 -6.24 16.68 3.27
C TRP A 6 -6.41 17.38 1.92
N ASN A 7 -6.98 16.69 0.91
CA ASN A 7 -6.99 17.13 -0.49
C ASN A 7 -8.43 17.28 -1.03
N LEU A 8 -8.89 18.52 -1.18
CA LEU A 8 -10.06 18.89 -1.97
C LEU A 8 -9.60 19.69 -3.20
N LEU A 9 -9.91 19.16 -4.39
CA LEU A 9 -9.57 19.67 -5.73
C LEU A 9 -8.07 19.66 -6.09
N THR A 10 -7.67 18.67 -6.89
CA THR A 10 -6.39 18.72 -7.64
C THR A 10 -6.63 18.50 -9.13
N ILE A 11 -6.45 19.57 -9.90
CA ILE A 11 -6.08 19.53 -11.32
C ILE A 11 -4.60 19.09 -11.35
N ASN A 12 -4.27 18.04 -12.11
CA ASN A 12 -2.88 17.60 -12.28
C ASN A 12 -2.35 18.07 -13.63
N GLU A 13 -1.17 18.69 -13.59
CA GLU A 13 -0.27 18.85 -14.73
C GLU A 13 0.13 17.49 -15.31
N THR A 14 0.08 17.39 -16.63
CA THR A 14 0.49 16.26 -17.45
C THR A 14 2.01 16.12 -17.43
N LYS A 15 2.56 15.28 -16.55
CA LYS A 15 3.96 14.81 -16.69
C LYS A 15 4.04 13.63 -17.65
N LYS A 16 4.97 13.71 -18.62
CA LYS A 16 5.38 12.59 -19.49
C LYS A 16 5.79 11.38 -18.63
N THR A 17 5.15 10.24 -18.87
CA THR A 17 5.50 8.96 -18.24
C THR A 17 6.86 8.48 -18.73
N PRO A 18 7.79 8.08 -17.84
CA PRO A 18 9.00 7.39 -18.26
C PRO A 18 8.63 6.08 -19.00
N LYS A 19 9.36 5.74 -20.07
CA LYS A 19 9.29 4.42 -20.69
C LYS A 19 9.99 3.41 -19.77
N GLY A 20 9.22 2.49 -19.18
CA GLY A 20 9.74 1.41 -18.32
C GLY A 20 8.75 0.98 -17.24
N SER A 21 8.72 -0.31 -16.91
CA SER A 21 7.97 -0.81 -15.75
C SER A 21 8.80 -0.60 -14.50
N TRP A 22 8.25 0.12 -13.51
CA TRP A 22 8.83 0.22 -12.18
C TRP A 22 8.60 -1.05 -11.35
N ASP A 23 7.92 -2.05 -11.90
CA ASP A 23 7.74 -3.33 -11.25
C ASP A 23 9.04 -4.16 -11.30
N MET A 24 9.35 -4.82 -10.18
CA MET A 24 10.54 -5.65 -10.00
C MET A 24 10.20 -7.15 -10.01
N GLY A 25 8.93 -7.51 -10.21
CA GLY A 25 8.51 -8.91 -10.28
C GLY A 25 8.61 -9.67 -8.95
N ILE A 26 8.51 -8.97 -7.82
CA ILE A 26 8.60 -9.60 -6.49
C ILE A 26 7.40 -10.52 -6.25
N ASP A 27 7.64 -11.64 -5.57
CA ASP A 27 6.57 -12.58 -5.21
C ASP A 27 5.77 -12.08 -4.00
N TYR A 28 4.44 -12.14 -4.10
CA TYR A 28 3.55 -11.64 -3.05
C TYR A 28 3.67 -12.45 -1.75
N GLU A 29 3.64 -13.78 -1.83
CA GLU A 29 3.58 -14.64 -0.64
C GLU A 29 4.91 -14.59 0.10
N GLN A 30 6.02 -14.69 -0.62
CA GLN A 30 7.37 -14.57 -0.07
C GLN A 30 7.59 -13.19 0.56
N THR A 31 7.22 -12.11 -0.13
CA THR A 31 7.38 -10.75 0.41
C THR A 31 6.51 -10.52 1.64
N TYR A 32 5.26 -11.01 1.62
CA TYR A 32 4.33 -10.90 2.74
C TYR A 32 4.85 -11.67 3.96
N LYS A 33 5.33 -12.90 3.76
CA LYS A 33 5.94 -13.74 4.80
C LYS A 33 7.18 -13.06 5.40
N MET A 34 8.09 -12.58 4.55
CA MET A 34 9.31 -11.87 4.99
C MET A 34 8.98 -10.65 5.87
N PHE A 35 8.07 -9.76 5.43
CA PHE A 35 7.70 -8.61 6.25
C PHE A 35 6.99 -8.99 7.55
N ARG A 36 6.15 -10.03 7.52
CA ARG A 36 5.46 -10.55 8.71
C ARG A 36 6.48 -11.09 9.72
N GLU A 37 7.43 -11.90 9.29
CA GLU A 37 8.45 -12.50 10.16
C GLU A 37 9.34 -11.43 10.77
N GLU A 38 9.79 -10.45 9.97
CA GLU A 38 10.59 -9.33 10.47
C GLU A 38 9.82 -8.49 11.50
N LEU A 39 8.52 -8.24 11.25
CA LEU A 39 7.66 -7.54 12.19
C LEU A 39 7.56 -8.30 13.52
N GLN A 40 7.33 -9.61 13.49
CA GLN A 40 7.26 -10.43 14.70
C GLN A 40 8.59 -10.43 15.46
N LYS A 41 9.72 -10.55 14.74
CA LYS A 41 11.07 -10.51 15.33
C LYS A 41 11.36 -9.21 16.07
N ILE A 42 10.90 -8.07 15.55
CA ILE A 42 11.07 -6.78 16.23
C ILE A 42 10.17 -6.70 17.46
N LYS A 43 8.90 -7.13 17.34
CA LYS A 43 7.94 -7.13 18.44
C LYS A 43 8.37 -8.02 19.61
N SER A 44 9.11 -9.10 19.35
CA SER A 44 9.61 -10.00 20.40
C SER A 44 10.82 -9.47 21.18
N LYS A 45 11.35 -8.29 20.83
CA LYS A 45 12.46 -7.71 21.58
C LYS A 45 12.02 -7.30 22.99
N LYS A 46 12.86 -7.58 23.99
CA LYS A 46 12.63 -7.16 25.39
C LYS A 46 12.56 -5.63 25.54
N ILE A 47 13.32 -4.90 24.73
CA ILE A 47 13.39 -3.43 24.74
C ILE A 47 13.26 -2.94 23.30
N LEU A 48 12.39 -1.96 23.07
CA LEU A 48 12.18 -1.31 21.79
C LEU A 48 12.78 0.10 21.81
N TYR A 49 13.61 0.40 20.81
CA TYR A 49 14.18 1.72 20.63
C TYR A 49 13.39 2.53 19.59
N LYS A 50 13.64 3.84 19.51
CA LYS A 50 12.98 4.76 18.57
C LYS A 50 12.94 4.24 17.12
N ASP A 51 14.03 3.64 16.66
CA ASP A 51 14.12 3.08 15.31
C ASP A 51 13.29 1.80 15.13
N ASP A 52 13.04 1.05 16.19
CA ASP A 52 12.16 -0.12 16.15
C ASP A 52 10.71 0.30 15.92
N TYR A 53 10.20 1.31 16.65
CA TYR A 53 8.86 1.85 16.41
C TYR A 53 8.70 2.34 14.97
N LYS A 54 9.72 3.03 14.43
CA LYS A 54 9.72 3.45 13.03
C LYS A 54 9.70 2.27 12.07
N LYS A 55 10.48 1.22 12.34
CA LYS A 55 10.54 0.01 11.53
C LYS A 55 9.20 -0.73 11.54
N ILE A 56 8.58 -0.88 12.72
CA ILE A 56 7.24 -1.46 12.89
C ILE A 56 6.21 -0.68 12.06
N ALA A 57 6.19 0.65 12.19
CA ALA A 57 5.25 1.50 11.47
C ALA A 57 5.39 1.32 9.95
N TYR A 58 6.62 1.21 9.46
CA TYR A 58 6.91 1.08 8.04
C TYR A 58 6.52 -0.30 7.53
N LEU A 59 6.87 -1.37 8.25
CA LEU A 59 6.49 -2.74 7.90
C LEU A 59 4.97 -2.92 7.85
N ILE A 60 4.25 -2.44 8.87
CA ILE A 60 2.79 -2.47 8.89
C ILE A 60 2.21 -1.72 7.68
N THR A 61 2.78 -0.56 7.33
CA THR A 61 2.34 0.20 6.15
C THR A 61 2.59 -0.56 4.84
N TYR A 62 3.73 -1.24 4.69
CA TYR A 62 4.01 -2.02 3.48
C TYR A 62 3.16 -3.29 3.40
N LEU A 63 2.89 -3.95 4.51
CA LEU A 63 1.95 -5.07 4.59
C LEU A 63 0.53 -4.63 4.21
N LEU A 64 0.09 -3.45 4.67
CA LEU A 64 -1.16 -2.85 4.25
C LEU A 64 -1.17 -2.56 2.74
N GLN A 65 -0.08 -1.99 2.22
CA GLN A 65 0.05 -1.70 0.80
C GLN A 65 -0.04 -2.96 -0.06
N LEU A 66 0.76 -3.97 0.31
CA LEU A 66 0.87 -5.26 -0.36
C LEU A 66 -0.49 -5.97 -0.35
N ARG A 67 -1.17 -6.06 0.81
CA ARG A 67 -2.48 -6.73 0.90
C ARG A 67 -3.58 -6.07 0.07
N ASN A 68 -3.49 -4.77 -0.21
CA ASN A 68 -4.54 -4.02 -0.88
C ASN A 68 -4.20 -3.65 -2.34
N GLY A 69 -2.99 -3.95 -2.81
CA GLY A 69 -2.49 -3.47 -4.09
C GLY A 69 -2.67 -1.96 -4.26
N CYS A 70 -2.49 -1.18 -3.20
CA CYS A 70 -2.71 0.27 -3.21
C CYS A 70 -1.39 1.03 -3.47
N ARG A 71 -1.47 2.32 -3.78
CA ARG A 71 -0.28 3.16 -3.86
C ARG A 71 0.23 3.45 -2.45
N ILE A 72 1.53 3.72 -2.30
CA ILE A 72 2.13 3.95 -0.98
C ILE A 72 1.43 5.06 -0.18
N TRP A 73 1.00 6.15 -0.82
CA TRP A 73 0.26 7.19 -0.13
C TRP A 73 -1.14 6.73 0.33
N GLU A 74 -1.81 5.89 -0.45
CA GLU A 74 -3.10 5.30 -0.07
C GLU A 74 -2.92 4.42 1.18
N ALA A 75 -1.82 3.67 1.28
CA ALA A 75 -1.45 2.90 2.47
C ALA A 75 -1.15 3.83 3.68
N ILE A 76 -0.35 4.88 3.49
CA ILE A 76 -0.02 5.84 4.56
C ILE A 76 -1.29 6.54 5.07
N SER A 77 -2.16 7.03 4.17
CA SER A 77 -3.46 7.59 4.53
C SER A 77 -4.35 6.58 5.24
N GLY A 78 -4.34 5.31 4.81
CA GLY A 78 -5.05 4.22 5.47
C GLY A 78 -4.57 4.03 6.91
N MET A 79 -3.25 3.98 7.13
CA MET A 79 -2.68 3.88 8.47
C MET A 79 -3.01 5.08 9.37
N ILE A 80 -3.03 6.30 8.82
CA ILE A 80 -3.49 7.48 9.56
C ILE A 80 -4.96 7.34 9.97
N ASN A 81 -5.82 6.92 9.05
CA ASN A 81 -7.25 6.71 9.32
C ASN A 81 -7.47 5.59 10.35
N ILE A 82 -6.66 4.53 10.33
CA ILE A 82 -6.71 3.48 11.36
C ILE A 82 -6.26 4.05 12.71
N ALA A 83 -5.14 4.77 12.75
CA ALA A 83 -4.57 5.32 13.99
C ALA A 83 -5.51 6.33 14.69
N ILE A 84 -6.17 7.22 13.96
CA ILE A 84 -7.10 8.22 14.55
C ILE A 84 -8.43 7.62 14.99
N ASN A 85 -8.79 6.43 14.50
CA ASN A 85 -10.04 5.74 14.82
C ASN A 85 -9.84 4.45 15.62
N LEU A 86 -8.64 4.25 16.17
CA LEU A 86 -8.21 3.01 16.79
C LEU A 86 -9.26 2.41 17.74
N ASP A 87 -9.85 3.26 18.58
CA ASP A 87 -10.80 2.88 19.63
C ASP A 87 -12.25 2.76 19.12
N ASN A 88 -12.52 3.16 17.87
CA ASN A 88 -13.83 3.08 17.23
C ASN A 88 -14.06 1.78 16.47
N PHE A 89 -13.04 0.91 16.38
CA PHE A 89 -13.15 -0.36 15.66
C PHE A 89 -13.50 -1.51 16.60
N ASP A 90 -14.32 -2.44 16.10
CA ASP A 90 -14.39 -3.78 16.65
C ASP A 90 -13.21 -4.61 16.13
N TRP A 91 -12.29 -4.96 17.03
CA TRP A 91 -11.07 -5.73 16.72
C TRP A 91 -11.31 -7.23 16.56
N ASN A 92 -12.55 -7.70 16.78
CA ASN A 92 -12.98 -9.06 16.43
C ASN A 92 -13.37 -9.17 14.94
N GLU A 93 -13.59 -8.04 14.26
CA GLU A 93 -13.97 -7.99 12.85
C GLU A 93 -12.81 -7.58 11.92
N ARG A 94 -13.10 -7.51 10.62
CA ARG A 94 -12.17 -6.95 9.64
C ARG A 94 -12.10 -5.44 9.83
N ILE A 95 -10.91 -4.93 10.15
CA ILE A 95 -10.65 -3.49 10.15
C ILE A 95 -10.60 -2.98 8.69
N ILE A 96 -11.58 -2.15 8.33
CA ILE A 96 -11.72 -1.54 7.01
C ILE A 96 -11.75 -0.01 7.16
N VAL A 97 -10.94 0.68 6.36
CA VAL A 97 -10.96 2.15 6.27
C VAL A 97 -11.10 2.61 4.83
N ARG A 98 -11.68 3.79 4.65
CA ARG A 98 -11.77 4.44 3.33
C ARG A 98 -10.60 5.40 3.14
N VAL A 99 -10.06 5.45 1.92
CA VAL A 99 -9.03 6.41 1.51
C VAL A 99 -9.34 6.94 0.13
N ARG A 100 -8.92 8.18 -0.16
CA ARG A 100 -9.05 8.74 -1.51
C ARG A 100 -8.13 8.00 -2.48
N THR A 101 -8.68 7.58 -3.61
CA THR A 101 -7.91 6.97 -4.70
C THR A 101 -7.06 8.04 -5.38
N GLN A 102 -5.76 7.78 -5.53
CA GLN A 102 -4.87 8.76 -6.15
C GLN A 102 -5.00 8.81 -7.67
N LYS A 103 -4.69 9.99 -8.23
CA LYS A 103 -4.71 10.31 -9.68
C LYS A 103 -6.10 10.19 -10.33
N ARG A 104 -7.16 10.26 -9.51
CA ARG A 104 -8.55 10.30 -9.94
C ARG A 104 -9.12 11.70 -9.79
N LYS A 105 -9.85 12.17 -10.82
CA LYS A 105 -10.45 13.52 -10.86
C LYS A 105 -11.81 13.59 -10.18
N ASP A 106 -12.51 12.46 -10.13
CA ASP A 106 -13.86 12.29 -9.59
C ASP A 106 -13.88 11.99 -8.08
N LEU A 107 -12.77 12.27 -7.38
CA LEU A 107 -12.73 12.21 -5.92
C LEU A 107 -13.12 10.82 -5.33
N GLU A 108 -12.96 9.74 -6.09
CA GLU A 108 -13.35 8.39 -5.68
C GLU A 108 -12.61 7.91 -4.44
N PHE A 109 -13.33 7.29 -3.51
CA PHE A 109 -12.78 6.59 -2.34
C PHE A 109 -12.72 5.09 -2.57
N ARG A 110 -11.76 4.44 -1.92
CA ARG A 110 -11.61 2.98 -1.89
C ARG A 110 -11.48 2.47 -0.49
N GLU A 111 -11.92 1.25 -0.28
CA GLU A 111 -11.66 0.52 0.95
C GLU A 111 -10.24 -0.03 0.97
N ILE A 112 -9.66 0.01 2.16
CA ILE A 112 -8.36 -0.53 2.52
C ILE A 112 -8.58 -1.36 3.76
N ILE A 113 -8.13 -2.60 3.72
CA ILE A 113 -8.37 -3.57 4.78
C ILE A 113 -7.02 -3.86 5.48
N LEU A 114 -6.99 -3.81 6.81
CA LEU A 114 -5.81 -4.15 7.61
C LEU A 114 -5.52 -5.67 7.60
N PRO A 115 -4.27 -6.12 7.38
CA PRO A 115 -3.90 -7.52 7.54
C PRO A 115 -4.37 -8.09 8.88
N LYS A 116 -5.03 -9.25 8.82
CA LYS A 116 -5.76 -9.87 9.94
C LYS A 116 -4.93 -10.17 11.18
N PHE A 117 -3.61 -10.35 11.00
CA PHE A 117 -2.70 -10.71 12.08
C PHE A 117 -2.14 -9.50 12.84
N ILE A 118 -2.41 -8.28 12.36
CA ILE A 118 -1.99 -7.04 13.01
C ILE A 118 -3.06 -6.69 14.04
N THR A 119 -2.65 -6.51 15.29
CA THR A 119 -3.57 -6.34 16.43
C THR A 119 -3.73 -4.87 16.81
N LYS A 120 -4.61 -4.59 17.80
CA LYS A 120 -4.80 -3.24 18.32
C LYS A 120 -3.51 -2.69 18.91
N GLU A 121 -2.82 -3.52 19.69
CA GLU A 121 -1.57 -3.22 20.38
C GLU A 121 -0.47 -2.87 19.37
N ASP A 122 -0.44 -3.56 18.22
CA ASP A 122 0.50 -3.24 17.14
C ASP A 122 0.33 -1.83 16.61
N ILE A 123 -0.92 -1.37 16.49
CA ILE A 123 -1.22 -0.01 16.04
C ILE A 123 -0.96 1.00 17.16
N GLU A 124 -1.29 0.67 18.41
CA GLU A 124 -0.99 1.52 19.58
C GLU A 124 0.50 1.86 19.68
N LEU A 125 1.37 0.86 19.53
CA LEU A 125 2.83 1.03 19.55
C LEU A 125 3.31 2.12 18.60
N VAL A 126 2.67 2.27 17.45
CA VAL A 126 3.10 3.20 16.38
C VAL A 126 2.12 4.32 16.09
N LYS A 127 1.05 4.46 16.89
CA LYS A 127 0.00 5.46 16.71
C LYS A 127 0.58 6.86 16.60
N SER A 128 1.50 7.21 17.50
CA SER A 128 2.16 8.52 17.55
C SER A 128 2.88 8.89 16.25
N ILE A 129 3.47 7.91 15.54
CA ILE A 129 4.14 8.14 14.25
C ILE A 129 3.14 8.59 13.20
N PHE A 130 1.98 7.94 13.11
CA PHE A 130 0.95 8.30 12.13
C PHE A 130 0.24 9.61 12.49
N ILE A 131 0.01 9.87 13.78
CA ILE A 131 -0.50 11.17 14.25
C ILE A 131 0.48 12.30 13.91
N ASN A 132 1.79 12.08 14.08
CA ASN A 132 2.80 13.07 13.69
C ASN A 132 2.82 13.30 12.18
N ILE A 133 2.70 12.25 11.35
CA ILE A 133 2.61 12.40 9.89
C ILE A 133 1.38 13.24 9.49
N LYS A 134 0.23 12.99 10.14
CA LYS A 134 -0.98 13.79 9.95
C LYS A 134 -0.71 15.26 10.31
N LYS A 135 -0.10 15.51 11.47
CA LYS A 135 0.26 16.85 11.95
C LYS A 135 1.22 17.58 10.99
N GLU A 136 2.27 16.90 10.49
CA GLU A 136 3.24 17.45 9.52
C GLU A 136 2.53 18.05 8.29
N ILE A 137 1.39 17.51 7.89
CA ILE A 137 0.58 17.96 6.75
C ILE A 137 -0.45 19.00 7.16
N ASP A 138 -1.18 18.76 8.26
CA ASP A 138 -2.25 19.65 8.71
C ASP A 138 -1.72 21.04 9.14
N GLU A 139 -0.48 21.11 9.62
CA GLU A 139 0.21 22.37 9.97
C GLU A 139 0.54 23.25 8.76
N LYS A 140 0.38 22.76 7.53
CA LYS A 140 0.65 23.55 6.32
C LYS A 140 -0.60 24.30 5.88
N SER A 141 -0.45 25.59 5.62
CA SER A 141 -1.57 26.47 5.27
C SER A 141 -1.96 26.30 3.80
N THR A 142 -0.98 26.14 2.90
CA THR A 142 -1.23 26.07 1.47
C THR A 142 -1.25 24.63 0.93
N LEU A 143 -1.97 24.42 -0.17
CA LEU A 143 -2.01 23.12 -0.85
C LEU A 143 -0.63 22.71 -1.39
N GLU A 144 0.15 23.66 -1.87
CA GLU A 144 1.50 23.41 -2.41
C GLU A 144 2.44 22.88 -1.33
N GLU A 145 2.43 23.48 -0.14
CA GLU A 145 3.21 23.02 1.00
C GLU A 145 2.78 21.62 1.46
N LYS A 146 1.46 21.35 1.53
CA LYS A 146 0.94 20.01 1.84
C LYS A 146 1.43 18.97 0.82
N LEU A 147 1.43 19.33 -0.47
CA LEU A 147 1.95 18.48 -1.54
C LEU A 147 3.45 18.23 -1.40
N ALA A 148 4.24 19.24 -1.04
CA ALA A 148 5.67 19.10 -0.80
C ALA A 148 5.97 18.17 0.38
N VAL A 149 5.27 18.34 1.51
CA VAL A 149 5.40 17.47 2.69
C VAL A 149 5.01 16.03 2.34
N LYS A 150 3.89 15.82 1.64
CA LYS A 150 3.51 14.50 1.14
C LYS A 150 4.62 13.86 0.28
N LYS A 151 5.20 14.60 -0.67
CA LYS A 151 6.29 14.09 -1.52
C LYS A 151 7.48 13.67 -0.66
N LYS A 152 7.84 14.46 0.36
CA LYS A 152 8.91 14.13 1.32
C LYS A 152 8.60 12.86 2.11
N ILE A 153 7.37 12.70 2.62
CA ILE A 153 6.94 11.49 3.34
C ILE A 153 6.99 10.26 2.44
N VAL A 154 6.45 10.34 1.22
CA VAL A 154 6.50 9.24 0.25
C VAL A 154 7.94 8.86 -0.07
N LYS A 155 8.83 9.84 -0.30
CA LYS A 155 10.26 9.60 -0.52
C LYS A 155 10.91 8.93 0.69
N ARG A 156 10.55 9.33 1.92
CA ARG A 156 11.06 8.75 3.17
C ARG A 156 10.71 7.27 3.28
N PHE A 157 9.46 6.89 3.01
CA PHE A 157 9.05 5.47 2.98
C PHE A 157 9.72 4.71 1.83
N GLY A 158 9.76 5.28 0.63
CA GLY A 158 10.37 4.61 -0.53
C GLY A 158 11.88 4.36 -0.35
N ALA A 159 12.62 5.37 0.12
CA ALA A 159 14.06 5.26 0.38
C ALA A 159 14.36 4.24 1.48
N TRP A 160 13.54 4.19 2.54
CA TRP A 160 13.71 3.21 3.59
C TRP A 160 13.47 1.78 3.08
N LEU A 161 12.39 1.55 2.33
CA LEU A 161 12.09 0.23 1.75
C LEU A 161 13.23 -0.24 0.85
N TYR A 162 13.71 0.63 -0.04
CA TYR A 162 14.80 0.31 -0.95
C TYR A 162 16.11 0.05 -0.21
N LYS A 163 16.44 0.86 0.80
CA LYS A 163 17.66 0.67 1.60
C LYS A 163 17.69 -0.69 2.31
N ASN A 164 16.57 -1.11 2.89
CA ASN A 164 16.50 -2.30 3.74
C ASN A 164 16.21 -3.59 2.96
N TYR A 165 15.43 -3.51 1.88
CA TYR A 165 14.96 -4.70 1.16
C TYR A 165 15.29 -4.71 -0.33
N LYS A 166 15.88 -3.62 -0.87
CA LYS A 166 16.09 -3.43 -2.31
C LYS A 166 14.80 -3.49 -3.14
N ILE A 167 13.65 -3.21 -2.52
CA ILE A 167 12.33 -3.18 -3.15
C ILE A 167 11.86 -1.73 -3.31
N ASN A 168 11.17 -1.41 -4.41
CA ASN A 168 10.46 -0.14 -4.53
C ASN A 168 8.97 -0.30 -4.20
N THR A 169 8.31 0.79 -3.80
CA THR A 169 6.91 0.72 -3.33
C THR A 169 5.92 0.38 -4.44
N HIS A 170 6.28 0.58 -5.71
CA HIS A 170 5.41 0.24 -6.83
C HIS A 170 5.34 -1.28 -6.98
N SER A 171 6.45 -1.99 -6.84
CA SER A 171 6.50 -3.46 -6.88
C SER A 171 5.54 -4.11 -5.88
N LEU A 172 5.35 -3.54 -4.67
CA LEU A 172 4.37 -4.05 -3.69
C LEU A 172 2.93 -4.01 -4.23
N ARG A 173 2.57 -3.00 -5.02
CA ARG A 173 1.25 -2.93 -5.67
C ARG A 173 1.09 -4.04 -6.71
N TYR A 174 2.12 -4.25 -7.53
CA TYR A 174 2.06 -5.22 -8.63
C TYR A 174 2.16 -6.65 -8.14
N ALA A 175 2.90 -6.92 -7.07
CA ALA A 175 2.93 -8.24 -6.43
C ALA A 175 1.52 -8.76 -6.12
N TYR A 176 0.65 -7.93 -5.53
CA TYR A 176 -0.74 -8.30 -5.26
C TYR A 176 -1.57 -8.50 -6.53
N ILE A 177 -1.40 -7.64 -7.52
CA ILE A 177 -2.11 -7.73 -8.81
C ILE A 177 -1.72 -9.03 -9.51
N THR A 178 -0.42 -9.33 -9.59
CA THR A 178 0.13 -10.57 -10.14
C THR A 178 -0.42 -11.77 -9.39
N TYR A 179 -0.34 -11.76 -8.06
CA TYR A 179 -0.79 -12.85 -7.19
C TYR A 179 -2.27 -13.22 -7.41
N LEU A 180 -3.14 -12.23 -7.50
CA LEU A 180 -4.55 -12.46 -7.78
C LEU A 180 -4.80 -12.85 -9.25
N GLY A 181 -4.02 -12.29 -10.18
CA GLY A 181 -4.08 -12.66 -11.60
C GLY A 181 -3.77 -14.14 -11.82
N LYS A 182 -2.70 -14.65 -11.19
CA LYS A 182 -2.34 -16.08 -11.18
C LYS A 182 -3.40 -17.00 -10.56
N ARG A 183 -4.31 -16.45 -9.74
CA ARG A 183 -5.45 -17.16 -9.15
C ARG A 183 -6.72 -17.08 -10.01
N GLY A 184 -6.58 -16.66 -11.27
CA GLY A 184 -7.69 -16.58 -12.21
C GLY A 184 -8.65 -15.43 -11.96
N ILE A 185 -8.31 -14.45 -11.10
CA ILE A 185 -9.18 -13.29 -10.87
C ILE A 185 -9.18 -12.41 -12.12
N PRO A 186 -10.35 -12.12 -12.74
CA PRO A 186 -10.40 -11.39 -13.99
C PRO A 186 -9.80 -9.98 -13.86
N ALA A 187 -9.09 -9.53 -14.91
CA ALA A 187 -8.46 -8.21 -14.96
C ALA A 187 -9.43 -7.06 -14.65
N GLN A 188 -10.69 -7.20 -15.04
CA GLN A 188 -11.74 -6.22 -14.78
C GLN A 188 -12.03 -6.08 -13.27
N VAL A 189 -12.09 -7.21 -12.57
CA VAL A 189 -12.27 -7.27 -11.11
C VAL A 189 -11.03 -6.69 -10.42
N LEU A 190 -9.83 -7.04 -10.89
CA LEU A 190 -8.57 -6.48 -10.38
C LEU A 190 -8.52 -4.96 -10.55
N ALA A 191 -8.95 -4.44 -11.70
CA ALA A 191 -9.02 -3.00 -11.95
C ALA A 191 -10.00 -2.31 -10.99
N LYS A 192 -11.15 -2.93 -10.66
CA LYS A 192 -12.08 -2.42 -9.64
C LYS A 192 -11.53 -2.49 -8.22
N ILE A 193 -10.84 -3.57 -7.83
CA ILE A 193 -10.21 -3.69 -6.50
C ILE A 193 -9.15 -2.61 -6.32
N THR A 194 -8.29 -2.42 -7.33
CA THR A 194 -7.12 -1.53 -7.28
C THR A 194 -7.41 -0.10 -7.74
N LYS A 195 -8.65 0.16 -8.16
CA LYS A 195 -9.20 1.46 -8.59
C LYS A 195 -8.37 2.14 -9.66
N HIS A 196 -7.99 1.39 -10.69
CA HIS A 196 -7.30 1.97 -11.85
C HIS A 196 -8.27 2.77 -12.70
N LYS A 197 -7.86 3.99 -13.10
CA LYS A 197 -8.64 4.87 -13.99
C LYS A 197 -8.81 4.28 -15.39
N ASN A 198 -7.76 3.64 -15.90
CA ASN A 198 -7.77 3.00 -17.20
C ASN A 198 -7.53 1.50 -16.97
N GLN A 199 -8.56 0.72 -17.25
CA GLN A 199 -8.57 -0.73 -17.11
C GLN A 199 -7.55 -1.39 -18.04
N ASN A 200 -7.26 -0.78 -19.20
CA ASN A 200 -6.36 -1.33 -20.21
C ASN A 200 -4.94 -1.60 -19.67
N TYR A 201 -4.44 -0.82 -18.71
CA TYR A 201 -3.13 -1.07 -18.11
C TYR A 201 -3.11 -2.34 -17.25
N ILE A 202 -4.17 -2.59 -16.50
CA ILE A 202 -4.30 -3.81 -15.70
C ILE A 202 -4.59 -4.99 -16.61
N THR A 203 -5.48 -4.81 -17.58
CA THR A 203 -5.78 -5.81 -18.60
C THR A 203 -4.51 -6.25 -19.32
N TYR A 204 -3.74 -5.33 -19.90
CA TYR A 204 -2.48 -5.65 -20.59
C TYR A 204 -1.47 -6.35 -19.67
N TYR A 205 -1.27 -5.82 -18.46
CA TYR A 205 -0.33 -6.40 -17.50
C TYR A 205 -0.73 -7.81 -17.07
N THR A 206 -2.00 -8.01 -16.68
CA THR A 206 -2.50 -9.31 -16.21
C THR A 206 -2.64 -10.32 -17.35
N GLN A 207 -3.04 -9.89 -18.54
CA GLN A 207 -3.04 -10.73 -19.75
C GLN A 207 -1.64 -11.20 -20.11
N ASN A 208 -0.62 -10.34 -20.03
CA ASN A 208 0.76 -10.76 -20.28
C ASN A 208 1.26 -11.78 -19.25
N VAL A 209 0.95 -11.57 -17.97
CA VAL A 209 1.30 -12.52 -16.90
C VAL A 209 0.60 -13.86 -17.13
N LEU A 210 -0.71 -13.85 -17.38
CA LEU A 210 -1.51 -15.05 -17.61
C LEU A 210 -1.08 -15.78 -18.88
N ALA A 211 -0.85 -15.05 -19.98
CA ALA A 211 -0.37 -15.63 -21.23
C ALA A 211 0.99 -16.32 -21.05
N LYS A 212 1.91 -15.70 -20.29
CA LYS A 212 3.19 -16.33 -19.96
C LYS A 212 3.01 -17.60 -19.11
N GLU A 213 2.11 -17.58 -18.12
CA GLU A 213 1.81 -18.75 -17.29
C GLU A 213 1.21 -19.90 -18.10
N ILE A 214 0.23 -19.61 -18.96
CA ILE A 214 -0.36 -20.59 -19.88
C ILE A 214 0.72 -21.18 -20.80
N LEU A 215 1.52 -20.33 -21.43
CA LEU A 215 2.58 -20.77 -22.34
C LEU A 215 3.65 -21.61 -21.64
N THR A 216 3.88 -21.40 -20.34
CA THR A 216 4.88 -22.15 -19.57
C THR A 216 4.34 -23.48 -19.04
N ASN A 217 3.04 -23.57 -18.71
CA ASN A 217 2.51 -24.67 -17.89
C ASN A 217 1.40 -25.51 -18.53
N TYR A 218 0.80 -25.07 -19.65
CA TYR A 218 -0.39 -25.71 -20.25
C TYR A 218 -0.16 -26.24 -21.67
N GLY A 219 1.07 -26.13 -22.19
CA GLY A 219 1.40 -26.50 -23.58
C GLY A 219 1.84 -27.95 -23.77
N ASP A 220 2.33 -28.59 -22.70
CA ASP A 220 2.82 -29.97 -22.77
C ASP A 220 1.65 -30.91 -22.43
N LEU A 221 1.30 -31.77 -23.38
CA LEU A 221 0.26 -32.80 -23.26
C LEU A 221 0.83 -34.18 -22.93
N ASP A 222 2.12 -34.24 -22.60
CA ASP A 222 2.78 -35.50 -22.27
C ASP A 222 2.55 -35.82 -20.78
N ASP A 223 1.93 -36.97 -20.51
CA ASP A 223 1.64 -37.53 -19.18
C ASP A 223 2.90 -37.78 -18.32
#